data_AF-A0A401JEQ1-F1
#
_entry.id   AF-A0A401JEQ1-F1
#
_cell.length_a   1.000
_cell.length_b   1.000
_cell.length_c   1.000
_cell.angle_alpha   90.00
_cell.angle_beta   90.00
_cell.angle_gamma   90.00
#
_symmetry.space_group_name_H-M   'P 1'
#
loop_
_entity.id
_entity.type
_entity.pdbx_description
1 polymer ?
#
loop_
_entity_poly.entity_id
_entity_poly.type
_entity_poly.pdbx_seq_one_letter_code
_entity_poly.pdbx_strand_id
1 'polypeptide(L)'
;MANYAVAADAPKKEETGKSIAFDKGKGNCLACHAMPTVPDAESAGTIGPPLIAMSARYPDKAKLRAQIWDATVANPQSVMIPFGKHKVLTEQEIDKVTDFVYGL
;
A
#
# COMPACT_ATOMS: atom_id res chain seq x y z
N MET A 1 30.86 -22.32 -29.63
CA MET A 1 30.60 -21.08 -28.86
C MET A 1 29.15 -20.72 -29.07
N ALA A 2 28.28 -21.01 -28.10
CA ALA A 2 26.85 -20.73 -28.22
C ALA A 2 26.57 -19.30 -27.73
N ASN A 3 26.02 -18.48 -28.62
CA ASN A 3 25.56 -17.13 -28.30
C ASN A 3 24.32 -17.21 -27.43
N TYR A 4 24.46 -16.82 -26.16
CA TYR A 4 23.32 -16.53 -25.30
C TYR A 4 22.80 -15.13 -25.65
N ALA A 5 21.67 -15.08 -26.36
CA ALA A 5 20.91 -13.86 -26.50
C ALA A 5 20.31 -13.51 -25.12
N VAL A 6 20.70 -12.36 -24.58
CA VAL A 6 20.02 -11.75 -23.44
C VAL A 6 18.64 -11.31 -23.93
N ALA A 7 17.59 -12.00 -23.49
CA ALA A 7 16.23 -11.52 -23.66
C ALA A 7 16.12 -10.20 -22.88
N ALA A 8 15.90 -9.09 -23.60
CA ALA A 8 15.59 -7.82 -22.96
C ALA A 8 14.27 -7.95 -22.21
N ASP A 9 14.30 -7.71 -20.90
CA ASP A 9 13.10 -7.62 -20.07
C ASP A 9 12.12 -6.62 -20.69
N ALA A 10 10.92 -7.09 -21.00
CA ALA A 10 9.82 -6.22 -21.40
C ALA A 10 9.59 -5.15 -20.30
N PRO A 11 9.24 -3.90 -20.65
CA PRO A 11 9.02 -2.87 -19.65
C PRO A 11 7.94 -3.34 -18.66
N LYS A 12 8.31 -3.48 -17.38
CA LYS A 12 7.36 -3.83 -16.32
C LYS A 12 6.23 -2.79 -16.34
N LYS A 13 5.00 -3.27 -16.50
CA LYS A 13 3.79 -2.45 -16.42
C LYS A 13 3.86 -1.64 -15.13
N GLU A 14 3.67 -0.32 -15.25
CA GLU A 14 3.73 0.55 -14.08
C GLU A 14 2.65 0.16 -13.07
N GLU A 15 3.06 -0.06 -11.82
CA GLU A 15 2.14 -0.42 -10.75
C GLU A 15 1.41 0.82 -10.24
N THR A 16 0.12 0.63 -9.96
CA THR A 16 -0.76 1.64 -9.38
C THR A 16 -0.81 1.50 -7.85
N GLY A 17 -1.20 2.55 -7.14
CA GLY A 17 -1.38 2.47 -5.68
C GLY A 17 -2.36 1.38 -5.26
N LYS A 18 -3.46 1.21 -6.01
CA LYS A 18 -4.44 0.15 -5.79
C LYS A 18 -3.84 -1.25 -5.98
N SER A 19 -3.12 -1.48 -7.08
CA SER A 19 -2.52 -2.79 -7.34
C SER A 19 -1.50 -3.16 -6.27
N ILE A 20 -0.70 -2.21 -5.79
CA ILE A 20 0.24 -2.42 -4.68
C ILE A 20 -0.51 -2.73 -3.38
N ALA A 21 -1.56 -1.96 -3.08
CA ALA A 21 -2.38 -2.15 -1.88
C ALA A 21 -3.08 -3.52 -1.86
N PHE A 22 -3.43 -4.07 -3.02
CA PHE A 22 -4.18 -5.33 -3.13
C PHE A 22 -3.26 -6.55 -3.29
N ASP A 23 -1.99 -6.34 -3.64
CA ASP A 23 -1.03 -7.43 -3.83
C ASP A 23 -0.61 -8.05 -2.50
N LYS A 24 -0.75 -9.38 -2.40
CA LYS A 24 -0.47 -10.16 -1.18
C LYS A 24 1.01 -10.23 -0.80
N GLY A 25 1.90 -10.09 -1.78
CA GLY A 25 3.35 -10.03 -1.58
C GLY A 25 3.87 -8.62 -1.32
N LYS A 26 3.00 -7.60 -1.39
CA LYS A 26 3.34 -6.19 -1.17
C LYS A 26 2.49 -5.57 -0.06
N GLY A 27 1.54 -4.71 -0.40
CA GLY A 27 0.77 -3.93 0.56
C GLY A 27 -0.24 -4.77 1.34
N ASN A 28 -0.86 -5.77 0.69
CA ASN A 28 -1.85 -6.68 1.26
C ASN A 28 -2.87 -6.01 2.20
N CYS A 29 -3.27 -4.77 1.90
CA CYS A 29 -4.00 -3.90 2.82
C CYS A 29 -5.38 -4.47 3.16
N LEU A 30 -5.99 -5.13 2.18
CA LEU A 30 -7.29 -5.81 2.30
C LEU A 30 -7.28 -6.91 3.38
N ALA A 31 -6.15 -7.55 3.66
CA ALA A 31 -6.07 -8.55 4.72
C ALA A 31 -6.46 -8.00 6.10
N CYS A 32 -6.30 -6.69 6.32
CA CYS A 32 -6.64 -6.04 7.59
C CYS A 32 -7.76 -5.01 7.47
N HIS A 33 -7.95 -4.38 6.31
CA HIS A 33 -8.83 -3.24 6.14
C HIS A 33 -9.92 -3.47 5.09
N ALA A 34 -11.15 -3.12 5.43
CA ALA A 34 -12.21 -2.94 4.45
C ALA A 34 -12.01 -1.64 3.64
N MET A 35 -12.34 -1.67 2.34
CA MET A 35 -12.36 -0.49 1.47
C MET A 35 -13.73 -0.35 0.78
N PRO A 36 -14.78 0.10 1.50
CA PRO A 36 -16.18 0.01 1.04
C PRO A 36 -16.49 0.88 -0.19
N THR A 37 -15.66 1.87 -0.50
CA THR A 37 -15.80 2.74 -1.68
C THR A 37 -15.17 2.15 -2.94
N VAL A 38 -14.52 0.97 -2.84
CA VAL A 38 -13.83 0.30 -3.94
C VAL A 38 -14.57 -0.98 -4.31
N PRO A 39 -15.27 -1.04 -5.46
CA PRO A 39 -16.19 -2.14 -5.79
C PRO A 39 -15.57 -3.54 -5.83
N ASP A 40 -14.31 -3.66 -6.22
CA ASP A 40 -13.55 -4.92 -6.33
C ASP A 40 -12.69 -5.23 -5.11
N ALA A 41 -12.90 -4.53 -3.99
CA ALA A 41 -12.27 -4.83 -2.70
C ALA A 41 -13.03 -5.94 -1.95
N GLU A 42 -13.07 -7.16 -2.53
CA GLU A 42 -13.91 -8.25 -2.05
C GLU A 42 -13.42 -8.91 -0.74
N SER A 43 -12.13 -8.79 -0.42
CA SER A 43 -11.50 -9.42 0.75
C SER A 43 -11.32 -8.44 1.91
N ALA A 44 -12.40 -7.97 2.52
CA ALA A 44 -12.35 -6.95 3.56
C ALA A 44 -12.05 -7.52 4.96
N GLY A 45 -10.78 -7.43 5.40
CA GLY A 45 -10.39 -7.67 6.78
C GLY A 45 -10.95 -6.60 7.75
N THR A 46 -11.08 -6.97 9.03
CA THR A 46 -11.64 -6.10 10.09
C THR A 46 -10.69 -5.87 11.26
N ILE A 47 -9.41 -6.23 11.10
CA ILE A 47 -8.35 -6.01 12.10
C ILE A 47 -8.06 -4.51 12.24
N GLY A 48 -7.98 -3.82 11.10
CA GLY A 48 -7.83 -2.38 11.02
C GLY A 48 -9.17 -1.69 10.75
N PRO A 49 -9.27 -0.37 10.96
CA PRO A 49 -10.48 0.38 10.64
C PRO A 49 -10.75 0.39 9.13
N PRO A 50 -12.00 0.50 8.67
CA PRO A 50 -12.30 0.67 7.26
C PRO A 50 -11.59 1.92 6.69
N LEU A 51 -11.14 1.85 5.45
CA LEU A 51 -10.52 2.97 4.73
C LEU A 51 -11.59 3.63 3.86
N ILE A 52 -12.17 4.69 4.39
CA ILE A 52 -13.22 5.50 3.78
C ILE A 52 -13.06 6.94 4.25
N ALA A 53 -13.33 7.90 3.37
CA ALA A 53 -13.23 9.33 3.64
C ALA A 53 -11.86 9.70 4.22
N MET A 54 -10.79 9.16 3.64
CA MET A 54 -9.45 9.19 4.21
C MET A 54 -8.86 10.60 4.22
N SER A 55 -9.17 11.42 3.22
CA SER A 55 -8.78 12.84 3.18
C SER A 55 -9.40 13.65 4.33
N ALA A 56 -10.63 13.34 4.76
CA ALA A 56 -11.24 13.97 5.92
C ALA A 56 -10.62 13.50 7.24
N ARG A 57 -10.20 12.23 7.32
CA ARG A 57 -9.51 11.64 8.49
C ARG A 57 -8.05 12.09 8.61
N TYR A 58 -7.42 12.36 7.48
CA TYR A 58 -6.05 12.86 7.37
C TYR A 58 -6.03 14.16 6.57
N PRO A 59 -6.39 15.31 7.16
CA PRO A 59 -6.31 16.61 6.46
C PRO A 59 -4.88 16.94 5.98
N ASP A 60 -3.88 16.36 6.65
CA ASP A 60 -2.48 16.38 6.24
C ASP A 60 -2.09 15.00 5.67
N LYS A 61 -1.92 14.94 4.36
CA LYS A 61 -1.52 13.72 3.65
C LYS A 61 -0.16 13.18 4.09
N ALA A 62 0.75 14.04 4.56
CA ALA A 62 2.05 13.58 5.07
C ALA A 62 1.89 12.73 6.33
N LYS A 63 0.86 12.97 7.15
CA LYS A 63 0.54 12.11 8.30
C LYS A 63 0.00 10.76 7.88
N LEU A 64 -0.81 10.69 6.83
CA LEU A 64 -1.24 9.41 6.26
C LEU A 64 -0.04 8.62 5.73
N ARG A 65 0.85 9.30 5.00
CA ARG A 65 2.09 8.71 4.51
C ARG A 65 2.94 8.17 5.66
N ALA A 66 3.11 8.94 6.74
CA ALA A 66 3.87 8.52 7.92
C ALA A 66 3.23 7.31 8.61
N GLN A 67 1.89 7.26 8.70
CA GLN A 67 1.17 6.09 9.21
C GLN A 67 1.42 4.84 8.36
N ILE A 68 1.42 4.96 7.03
CA ILE A 68 1.71 3.84 6.13
C ILE A 68 3.19 3.44 6.21
N TRP A 69 4.09 4.41 6.33
CA TRP A 69 5.54 4.17 6.38
C TRP A 69 5.97 3.48 7.68
N ASP A 70 5.51 3.97 8.84
CA ASP A 70 5.72 3.36 10.15
C ASP A 70 4.62 3.75 11.16
N ALA A 71 3.57 2.94 11.21
CA ALA A 71 2.49 3.06 12.20
C ALA A 71 2.97 2.93 13.66
N THR A 72 4.14 2.33 13.90
CA THR A 72 4.67 2.10 15.26
C THR A 72 5.15 3.39 15.93
N VAL A 73 5.43 4.43 15.14
CA VAL A 73 5.77 5.76 15.67
C VAL A 73 4.59 6.37 16.44
N ALA A 74 3.38 6.23 15.90
CA ALA A 74 2.16 6.73 16.56
C ALA A 74 1.63 5.76 17.62
N ASN A 75 1.75 4.45 17.38
CA ASN A 75 1.35 3.40 18.31
C ASN A 75 2.37 2.25 18.31
N PRO A 76 3.25 2.15 19.32
CA PRO A 76 4.25 1.08 19.40
C PRO A 76 3.70 -0.35 19.45
N GLN A 77 2.39 -0.52 19.68
CA GLN A 77 1.70 -1.82 19.69
C GLN A 77 0.86 -2.04 18.43
N SER A 78 1.03 -1.20 17.40
CA SER A 78 0.37 -1.36 16.12
C SER A 78 0.71 -2.71 15.49
N VAL A 79 -0.32 -3.42 15.04
CA VAL A 79 -0.19 -4.62 14.20
C VAL A 79 -0.03 -4.27 12.72
N MET A 80 -0.28 -3.02 12.33
CA MET A 80 -0.04 -2.54 10.97
C MET A 80 1.46 -2.55 10.68
N ILE A 81 1.84 -3.22 9.59
CA ILE A 81 3.23 -3.41 9.18
C ILE A 81 3.88 -2.03 8.92
N PRO A 82 5.08 -1.75 9.44
CA PRO A 82 5.80 -0.53 9.13
C PRO A 82 6.50 -0.68 7.77
N PHE A 83 5.74 -0.47 6.69
CA PHE A 83 6.12 -0.83 5.32
C PHE A 83 7.44 -0.20 4.87
N GLY A 84 7.71 1.05 5.25
CA GLY A 84 8.95 1.74 4.89
C GLY A 84 10.14 1.31 5.74
N LYS A 85 9.96 1.26 7.07
CA LYS A 85 11.01 0.85 8.01
C LYS A 85 11.52 -0.57 7.76
N HIS A 86 10.63 -1.48 7.38
CA HIS A 86 10.99 -2.87 7.04
C HIS A 86 11.26 -3.07 5.55
N LYS A 87 11.20 -2.00 4.75
CA LYS A 87 11.47 -2.02 3.29
C LYS A 87 10.59 -3.03 2.54
N VAL A 88 9.36 -3.22 3.01
CA VAL A 88 8.35 -4.04 2.33
C VAL A 88 7.91 -3.36 1.04
N LEU A 89 7.78 -2.03 1.09
CA LEU A 89 7.53 -1.17 -0.07
C LEU A 89 8.68 -0.17 -0.25
N THR A 90 8.96 0.18 -1.49
CA THR A 90 9.82 1.31 -1.85
C THR A 90 9.13 2.64 -1.51
N GLU A 91 9.90 3.73 -1.43
CA GLU A 91 9.33 5.07 -1.18
C GLU A 91 8.30 5.47 -2.24
N GLN A 92 8.55 5.15 -3.51
CA GLN A 92 7.62 5.43 -4.62
C GLN A 92 6.33 4.62 -4.52
N GLU A 93 6.42 3.35 -4.09
CA GLU A 93 5.23 2.52 -3.85
C GLU A 93 4.42 3.03 -2.66
N ILE A 94 5.09 3.47 -1.59
CA ILE A 94 4.43 4.09 -0.43
C ILE A 94 3.70 5.37 -0.85
N ASP A 95 4.32 6.20 -1.70
CA ASP A 95 3.69 7.41 -2.23
C ASP A 95 2.44 7.06 -3.04
N LYS A 96 2.53 6.08 -3.95
CA LYS A 96 1.40 5.60 -4.76
C LYS A 96 0.27 5.04 -3.89
N VAL A 97 0.58 4.22 -2.89
CA VAL A 97 -0.41 3.67 -1.95
C VAL A 97 -1.03 4.79 -1.12
N THR A 98 -0.24 5.75 -0.66
CA THR A 98 -0.74 6.92 0.07
C THR A 98 -1.72 7.71 -0.79
N ASP A 99 -1.40 7.97 -2.05
CA ASP A 99 -2.26 8.67 -2.99
C ASP A 99 -3.59 7.96 -3.20
N PHE A 100 -3.53 6.64 -3.41
CA PHE A 100 -4.72 5.81 -3.56
C PHE A 100 -5.58 5.84 -2.29
N VAL A 101 -4.99 5.54 -1.13
CA VAL A 101 -5.73 5.50 0.15
C VAL A 101 -6.29 6.86 0.51
N TYR A 102 -5.58 7.95 0.26
CA TYR A 102 -6.05 9.31 0.51
C TYR A 102 -7.31 9.67 -0.29
N GLY A 103 -7.44 9.09 -1.49
CA GLY A 103 -8.60 9.30 -2.37
C GLY A 103 -9.84 8.47 -2.02
N LEU A 104 -9.77 7.58 -1.02
CA LEU A 104 -10.89 6.73 -0.58
C LEU A 104 -11.90 7.43 0.33
#